data_AF-A0A8T6N790-F1
#
_entry.id   AF-A0A8T6N790-F1
#
_cell.length_a   1.000
_cell.length_b   1.000
_cell.length_c   1.000
_cell.angle_alpha   90.00
_cell.angle_beta   90.00
_cell.angle_gamma   90.00
#
_symmetry.space_group_name_H-M   'P 1'
#
loop_
_entity.id
_entity.type
_entity.pdbx_description
1 polymer ?
#
loop_
_entity_poly.entity_id
_entity_poly.type
_entity_poly.pdbx_seq_one_letter_code
_entity_poly.pdbx_strand_id
1 'polypeptide(L)'
;MNRTKVHWLKEIPLHTAVLEAVPGIGNVGKLIVDGLVSTHQSELIAMFLHPDMPPHATLGPDGILRPSHISMHSVNLGDSNILCIGSNAQ
;
A
#
# COMPACT_ATOMS: atom_id res chain seq x y z
N MET A 1 -21.29 -4.22 10.83
CA MET A 1 -20.16 -5.14 11.10
C MET A 1 -18.99 -4.74 10.22
N ASN A 2 -17.81 -4.52 10.81
CA ASN A 2 -16.61 -4.25 10.02
C ASN A 2 -16.22 -5.54 9.25
N ARG A 3 -16.18 -5.47 7.92
CA ARG A 3 -15.81 -6.59 7.04
C ARG A 3 -14.36 -6.51 6.56
N THR A 4 -13.65 -5.44 6.92
CA THR A 4 -12.23 -5.26 6.58
C THR A 4 -11.40 -6.27 7.34
N LYS A 5 -10.56 -7.01 6.62
CA LYS A 5 -9.52 -7.87 7.18
C LYS A 5 -8.16 -7.25 6.92
N VAL A 6 -7.33 -7.18 7.95
CA VAL A 6 -5.93 -6.74 7.80
C VAL A 6 -5.05 -7.97 7.85
N HIS A 7 -4.29 -8.19 6.77
CA HIS A 7 -3.26 -9.21 6.71
C HIS A 7 -1.91 -8.56 6.99
N TRP A 8 -1.43 -8.70 8.22
CA TRP A 8 -0.13 -8.21 8.67
C TRP A 8 0.97 -9.16 8.21
N LEU A 9 2.00 -8.60 7.58
CA LEU A 9 3.20 -9.32 7.15
C LEU A 9 4.40 -9.03 8.05
N LYS A 10 4.43 -7.82 8.62
CA LYS A 10 5.47 -7.32 9.53
C LYS A 10 4.84 -6.42 10.59
N GLU A 11 5.59 -6.16 11.66
CA GLU A 11 5.27 -5.10 12.62
C GLU A 11 5.47 -3.72 11.98
N ILE A 12 4.74 -2.73 12.48
CA ILE A 12 4.89 -1.35 12.03
C ILE A 12 6.19 -0.78 12.62
N PRO A 13 7.17 -0.38 11.80
CA PRO A 13 8.40 0.21 12.32
C PRO A 13 8.15 1.64 12.84
N LEU A 14 9.11 2.16 13.61
CA LEU A 14 9.13 3.58 13.95
C LEU A 14 9.14 4.41 12.65
N HIS A 15 8.23 5.37 12.56
CA HIS A 15 8.03 6.20 11.39
C HIS A 15 7.69 7.63 11.81
N THR A 16 7.98 8.58 10.93
CA THR A 16 7.79 10.02 11.17
C THR A 16 6.50 10.57 10.58
N ALA A 17 5.95 9.90 9.56
CA ALA A 17 4.73 10.30 8.89
C ALA A 17 4.00 9.12 8.25
N VAL A 18 2.71 9.33 7.95
CA VAL A 18 1.89 8.46 7.11
C VAL A 18 1.41 9.28 5.92
N LEU A 19 1.67 8.78 4.71
CA LEU A 19 1.12 9.30 3.46
C LEU A 19 0.10 8.29 2.93
N GLU A 20 -1.10 8.75 2.66
CA GLU A 20 -2.16 7.94 2.08
C GLU A 20 -2.59 8.56 0.75
N ALA A 21 -2.63 7.74 -0.29
CA ALA A 21 -3.23 8.14 -1.55
C ALA A 21 -3.72 6.94 -2.36
N VAL A 22 -5.02 6.95 -2.64
CA VAL A 22 -5.71 6.04 -3.57
C VAL A 22 -5.98 6.71 -4.92
N PRO A 23 -6.47 5.99 -5.95
CA PRO A 23 -6.83 6.58 -7.23
C PRO A 23 -7.85 7.73 -7.07
N GLY A 24 -7.64 8.82 -7.80
CA GLY A 24 -8.44 10.05 -7.68
C GLY A 24 -8.21 11.00 -8.86
N ILE A 25 -8.57 12.28 -8.72
CA ILE A 25 -8.45 13.25 -9.82
C ILE A 25 -6.99 13.38 -10.25
N GLY A 26 -6.71 13.01 -11.51
CA GLY A 26 -5.38 13.08 -12.10
C GLY A 26 -4.35 12.12 -11.50
N ASN A 27 -4.75 11.23 -10.57
CA ASN A 27 -3.87 10.30 -9.85
C ASN A 27 -2.66 10.95 -9.16
N VAL A 28 -2.70 12.26 -8.86
CA VAL A 28 -1.52 12.99 -8.39
C VAL A 28 -0.95 12.40 -7.09
N GLY A 29 -1.82 12.21 -6.08
CA GLY A 29 -1.40 11.61 -4.82
C GLY A 29 -0.90 10.17 -5.00
N LYS A 30 -1.64 9.36 -5.77
CA LYS A 30 -1.27 7.97 -6.07
C LYS A 30 0.12 7.88 -6.71
N LEU A 31 0.39 8.73 -7.70
CA LEU A 31 1.69 8.75 -8.40
C LEU A 31 2.84 9.13 -7.46
N ILE A 32 2.60 10.01 -6.49
CA ILE A 32 3.61 10.34 -5.47
C ILE A 32 3.87 9.12 -4.57
N VAL A 33 2.81 8.48 -4.05
CA VAL A 33 2.93 7.29 -3.18
C VAL A 33 3.58 6.12 -3.92
N ASP A 34 3.09 5.79 -5.12
CA ASP A 34 3.66 4.74 -5.98
C ASP A 34 5.12 5.04 -6.34
N GLY A 35 5.44 6.30 -6.59
CA GLY A 35 6.81 6.76 -6.84
C GLY A 35 7.71 6.51 -5.65
N LEU A 36 7.31 6.90 -4.44
CA LEU A 36 8.07 6.66 -3.21
C LEU A 36 8.30 5.17 -2.96
N VAL A 37 7.25 4.35 -3.10
CA VAL A 37 7.33 2.90 -2.89
C VAL A 37 8.26 2.21 -3.91
N SER A 38 8.25 2.65 -5.16
CA SER A 38 9.02 2.02 -6.24
C SER A 38 10.47 2.51 -6.37
N THR A 39 10.77 3.73 -5.93
CA THR A 39 12.11 4.35 -6.09
C THR A 39 13.02 4.20 -4.88
N HIS A 40 12.47 3.97 -3.70
CA HIS A 40 13.22 3.83 -2.45
C HIS A 40 13.13 2.40 -1.91
N GLN A 41 13.98 2.07 -0.93
CA GLN A 41 13.88 0.79 -0.24
C GLN A 41 12.57 0.75 0.55
N SER A 42 11.64 -0.06 0.08
CA SER A 42 10.30 -0.20 0.66
C SER A 42 10.00 -1.63 1.07
N GLU A 43 9.29 -1.78 2.19
CA GLU A 43 8.84 -3.07 2.69
C GLU A 43 7.32 -3.08 2.85
N LEU A 44 6.65 -4.08 2.28
CA LEU A 44 5.22 -4.29 2.49
C LEU A 44 4.96 -4.76 3.93
N ILE A 45 4.18 -3.98 4.68
CA ILE A 45 3.85 -4.20 6.10
C ILE A 45 2.51 -4.90 6.26
N ALA A 46 1.49 -4.46 5.52
CA ALA A 46 0.14 -4.99 5.61
C ALA A 46 -0.65 -4.86 4.31
N MET A 47 -1.64 -5.73 4.16
CA MET A 47 -2.68 -5.65 3.13
C MET A 47 -4.05 -5.53 3.80
N PHE A 48 -4.83 -4.51 3.44
CA PHE A 48 -6.22 -4.36 3.86
C PHE A 48 -7.14 -4.90 2.77
N LEU A 49 -7.96 -5.88 3.14
CA LEU A 49 -8.88 -6.59 2.28
C LEU A 49 -10.31 -6.21 2.67
N HIS A 50 -11.11 -5.80 1.70
CA HIS A 50 -12.52 -5.50 1.91
C HIS A 50 -13.36 -6.10 0.78
N PRO A 51 -14.54 -6.68 1.07
CA PRO A 51 -15.40 -7.27 0.03
C PRO A 51 -15.93 -6.27 -1.00
N ASP A 52 -15.89 -4.97 -0.72
CA ASP A 52 -16.31 -3.93 -1.67
C ASP A 52 -15.17 -3.49 -2.59
N MET A 53 -13.93 -3.97 -2.37
CA MET A 53 -12.85 -3.81 -3.35
C MET A 53 -13.21 -4.60 -4.62
N PRO A 54 -12.74 -4.17 -5.81
CA PRO A 54 -13.00 -4.89 -7.05
C PRO A 54 -12.68 -6.39 -6.95
N PRO A 55 -13.56 -7.29 -7.41
CA PRO A 55 -13.46 -8.73 -7.19
C PRO A 55 -12.50 -9.42 -8.15
N HIS A 56 -11.36 -8.80 -8.45
CA HIS A 56 -10.32 -9.34 -9.33
C HIS A 56 -8.98 -9.46 -8.61
N ALA A 57 -8.12 -10.33 -9.13
CA ALA A 57 -6.74 -10.45 -8.72
C ALA A 57 -5.82 -9.83 -9.77
N THR A 58 -4.70 -9.27 -9.33
CA THR A 58 -3.65 -8.72 -10.21
C THR A 58 -2.40 -9.58 -10.11
N LEU A 59 -1.74 -9.85 -11.24
CA LEU A 59 -0.45 -10.52 -11.27
C LEU A 59 0.64 -9.56 -10.78
N GLY A 60 1.28 -9.92 -9.66
CA GLY A 60 2.39 -9.15 -9.13
C GLY A 60 3.69 -9.33 -9.93
N PRO A 61 4.70 -8.46 -9.68
CA PRO A 61 6.00 -8.53 -10.36
C PRO A 61 6.80 -9.81 -10.05
N ASP A 62 6.47 -10.48 -8.95
CA ASP A 62 7.02 -11.78 -8.55
C ASP A 62 6.28 -12.98 -9.17
N GLY A 63 5.33 -12.73 -10.08
CA GLY A 63 4.53 -13.78 -10.71
C GLY A 63 3.41 -14.34 -9.82
N ILE A 64 3.14 -13.72 -8.67
CA ILE A 64 2.09 -14.18 -7.74
C ILE A 64 0.83 -13.33 -7.88
N LEU A 65 -0.31 -14.00 -8.08
CA LEU A 65 -1.63 -13.37 -8.07
C LEU A 65 -1.99 -12.88 -6.67
N ARG A 66 -2.44 -11.63 -6.58
CA ARG A 66 -2.92 -11.02 -5.32
C ARG A 66 -4.32 -10.46 -5.50
N PRO A 67 -5.21 -10.61 -4.50
CA PRO A 67 -6.53 -9.96 -4.53
C PRO A 67 -6.37 -8.43 -4.53
N SER A 68 -7.39 -7.72 -4.98
CA SER A 68 -7.46 -6.27 -4.79
C SER A 68 -7.40 -5.92 -3.28
N HIS A 69 -6.50 -5.01 -2.92
CA HIS A 69 -6.23 -4.63 -1.54
C HIS A 69 -5.69 -3.20 -1.48
N ILE A 70 -5.78 -2.60 -0.30
CA ILE A 70 -4.96 -1.42 0.04
C ILE A 70 -3.66 -1.96 0.65
N SER A 71 -2.51 -1.49 0.21
CA SER A 71 -1.20 -1.87 0.74
C SER A 71 -0.64 -0.78 1.64
N MET A 72 0.03 -1.19 2.71
CA MET A 72 0.85 -0.30 3.54
C MET A 72 2.31 -0.71 3.39
N HIS A 73 3.14 0.22 2.97
CA HIS A 73 4.58 0.05 2.83
C HIS A 73 5.31 0.94 3.83
N SER A 74 6.36 0.43 4.47
CA SER A 74 7.36 1.28 5.13
C SER A 74 8.41 1.64 4.11
N VAL A 75 8.60 2.93 3.85
CA VAL A 75 9.59 3.45 2.89
C VAL A 75 10.71 4.13 3.67
N ASN A 76 11.95 3.68 3.44
CA ASN A 76 13.13 4.27 4.06
C ASN A 76 13.64 5.47 3.24
N LEU A 77 13.76 6.63 3.89
CA LEU A 77 14.26 7.89 3.30
C LEU A 77 15.67 8.24 3.81
N GLY A 78 16.48 7.24 4.16
CA GLY A 78 17.78 7.39 4.81
C GLY A 78 17.66 7.40 6.33
N ASP A 79 17.39 8.57 6.91
CA ASP A 79 17.40 8.75 8.38
C ASP A 79 16.07 8.43 9.06
N SER A 80 15.00 8.25 8.28
CA SER A 80 13.68 7.96 8.81
C SER A 80 12.87 7.09 7.86
N ASN A 81 11.87 6.40 8.42
CA ASN A 81 10.86 5.71 7.65
C ASN A 81 9.57 6.54 7.62
N ILE A 82 8.86 6.46 6.49
CA ILE A 82 7.46 6.89 6.38
C ILE A 82 6.59 5.69 6.04
N LEU A 83 5.33 5.71 6.46
CA LEU A 83 4.35 4.73 5.98
C LEU A 83 3.62 5.29 4.77
N CYS A 84 3.66 4.55 3.67
CA CYS A 84 2.95 4.85 2.44
C CYS A 84 1.77 3.87 2.31
N ILE A 85 0.55 4.39 2.26
CA ILE A 85 -0.68 3.63 2.09
C ILE A 85 -1.26 3.95 0.72
N GLY A 86 -1.49 2.94 -0.11
CA GLY A 86 -2.03 3.12 -1.45
C GLY A 86 -2.80 1.91 -1.95
N SER A 87 -3.46 2.06 -3.10
CA SER A 87 -4.15 0.96 -3.77
C SER A 87 -4.29 1.23 -5.26
N ASN A 88 -4.61 0.20 -6.02
CA ASN A 88 -5.01 0.32 -7.41
C ASN A 88 -6.53 0.53 -7.59
N ALA A 89 -7.30 0.49 -6.51
CA ALA A 89 -8.73 0.77 -6.48
C ALA A 89 -9.13 1.47 -5.17
N GLN A 90 -10.32 2.06 -5.12
CA GLN A 90 -10.90 2.69 -3.93
C GLN A 90 -12.29 2.10 -3.66
#